data_AF-A0A7V3RNG2-F1
#
_entry.id   AF-A0A7V3RNG2-F1
#
_cell.length_a   1.000
_cell.length_b   1.000
_cell.length_c   1.000
_cell.angle_alpha   90.00
_cell.angle_beta   90.00
_cell.angle_gamma   90.00
#
_symmetry.space_group_name_H-M   'P 1'
#
loop_
_entity.id
_entity.type
_entity.pdbx_description
1 polymer ?
#
loop_
_entity_poly.entity_id
_entity_poly.type
_entity_poly.pdbx_seq_one_letter_code
_entity_poly.pdbx_strand_id
1 'polypeptide(L)'
;MTRLRIPIPCLILVLWLSLCHGQEEAPAPRPLPPDRPNVPAPPPLTTIATAGGKPYPINLPTAMKLGNVRNLDIQLATRQLQSAAAQLQGARVLWLPNLFFGVDYNRHDGPIQQIDGPVIDASRSSFMVGGAPYAVFAIADAIFQPLAARQTVRARQAQVQAAANDTLVALTQAYF
;
A
#
# COMPACT_ATOMS: atom_id res chain seq x y z
N MET A 1 -14.97 -58.86 -40.58
CA MET A 1 -14.73 -57.98 -39.42
C MET A 1 -13.93 -56.79 -39.90
N THR A 2 -14.61 -55.72 -40.30
CA THR A 2 -13.98 -54.58 -40.98
C THR A 2 -14.68 -53.33 -40.45
N ARG A 3 -14.02 -52.58 -39.57
CA ARG A 3 -14.60 -51.39 -38.93
C ARG A 3 -14.52 -50.20 -39.89
N LEU A 4 -15.71 -49.71 -40.23
CA LEU A 4 -16.00 -48.51 -40.99
C LEU A 4 -15.68 -47.26 -40.14
N ARG A 5 -14.85 -46.37 -40.68
CA ARG A 5 -14.59 -45.02 -40.17
C ARG A 5 -15.62 -44.07 -40.79
N ILE A 6 -16.40 -43.36 -39.95
CA ILE A 6 -17.10 -42.13 -40.33
C ILE A 6 -17.01 -41.15 -39.13
N PRO A 7 -16.64 -39.87 -39.35
CA PRO A 7 -16.48 -38.86 -38.31
C PRO A 7 -17.78 -38.08 -38.06
N ILE A 8 -18.11 -37.80 -36.79
CA ILE A 8 -19.19 -36.88 -36.41
C ILE A 8 -18.58 -35.79 -35.52
N PRO A 9 -18.67 -34.50 -35.94
CA PRO A 9 -18.03 -33.36 -35.31
C PRO A 9 -18.97 -32.65 -34.31
N CYS A 10 -18.44 -31.64 -33.62
CA CYS A 10 -19.21 -30.49 -33.15
C CYS A 10 -20.22 -30.75 -32.02
N LEU A 11 -19.74 -31.10 -30.83
CA LEU A 11 -20.46 -30.76 -29.60
C LEU A 11 -19.44 -30.74 -28.46
N ILE A 12 -19.54 -29.78 -27.55
CA ILE A 12 -18.68 -29.58 -26.36
C ILE A 12 -17.43 -28.72 -26.63
N LEU A 13 -17.65 -27.44 -26.91
CA LEU A 13 -16.73 -26.39 -26.46
C LEU A 13 -17.51 -25.17 -25.98
N VAL A 14 -18.48 -25.40 -25.09
CA VAL A 14 -19.12 -24.36 -24.27
C VAL A 14 -18.73 -24.60 -22.82
N LEU A 15 -17.47 -24.28 -22.47
CA LEU A 15 -17.08 -24.02 -21.09
C LEU A 15 -15.67 -23.40 -21.01
N TRP A 16 -15.48 -22.24 -21.63
CA TRP A 16 -14.33 -21.36 -21.33
C TRP A 16 -14.86 -20.07 -20.72
N LEU A 17 -15.49 -20.20 -19.54
CA LEU A 17 -15.65 -19.10 -18.61
C LEU A 17 -14.81 -19.43 -17.38
N SER A 18 -13.49 -19.47 -17.58
CA SER A 18 -12.55 -19.53 -16.46
C SER A 18 -12.48 -18.13 -15.88
N LEU A 19 -13.19 -17.97 -14.76
CA LEU A 19 -13.06 -16.88 -13.81
C LEU A 19 -11.57 -16.72 -13.47
N CYS A 20 -10.88 -15.77 -14.10
CA CYS A 20 -9.65 -15.22 -13.57
C CYS A 20 -9.99 -14.34 -12.36
N HIS A 21 -10.44 -14.96 -11.26
CA HIS A 21 -10.28 -14.36 -9.95
C HIS A 21 -8.81 -14.55 -9.57
N GLY A 22 -8.01 -13.50 -9.75
CA GLY A 22 -6.75 -13.38 -9.04
C GLY A 22 -7.05 -13.25 -7.54
N GLN A 23 -7.23 -14.37 -6.86
CA GLN A 23 -7.07 -14.43 -5.41
C GLN A 23 -5.57 -14.28 -5.17
N GLU A 24 -5.14 -13.11 -4.69
CA GLU A 24 -3.82 -12.98 -4.08
C GLU A 24 -3.86 -13.84 -2.81
N GLU A 25 -3.36 -15.06 -2.93
CA GLU A 25 -3.22 -15.96 -1.80
C GLU A 25 -2.27 -15.29 -0.81
N ALA A 26 -2.81 -14.97 0.37
CA ALA A 26 -2.01 -14.40 1.43
C ALA A 26 -0.77 -15.29 1.65
N PRO A 27 0.45 -14.73 1.72
CA PRO A 27 1.64 -15.54 1.89
C PRO A 27 1.47 -16.40 3.15
N ALA A 28 1.68 -17.71 2.99
CA ALA A 28 1.58 -18.67 4.08
C ALA A 28 2.31 -18.13 5.32
N PRO A 29 1.71 -18.22 6.53
CA PRO A 29 2.35 -17.70 7.73
C PRO A 29 3.73 -18.34 7.88
N ARG A 30 4.77 -17.49 7.89
CA ARG A 30 6.14 -17.94 8.15
C ARG A 30 6.13 -18.80 9.42
N PRO A 31 6.79 -19.98 9.43
CA PRO A 31 7.00 -20.72 10.67
C PRO A 31 7.61 -19.76 11.69
N LEU A 32 6.92 -19.58 12.81
CA LEU A 32 7.43 -18.71 13.87
C LEU A 32 8.75 -19.31 14.36
N PRO A 33 9.83 -18.53 14.50
CA PRO A 33 11.05 -18.97 15.14
C PRO A 33 10.72 -19.57 16.53
N PRO A 34 11.34 -20.69 16.93
CA PRO A 34 11.04 -21.34 18.21
C PRO A 34 11.37 -20.45 19.41
N ASP A 35 12.31 -19.51 19.26
CA ASP A 35 12.63 -18.49 20.25
C ASP A 35 11.90 -17.19 19.92
N ARG A 36 10.68 -17.03 20.43
CA ARG A 36 10.19 -15.68 20.72
C ARG A 36 11.07 -15.15 21.87
N PRO A 37 11.73 -13.99 21.73
CA PRO A 37 12.30 -13.34 22.91
C PRO A 37 11.17 -13.25 23.95
N ASN A 38 11.46 -13.64 25.20
CA ASN A 38 10.54 -13.45 26.31
C ASN A 38 10.33 -11.94 26.47
N VAL A 39 9.38 -11.39 25.73
CA VAL A 39 8.91 -10.02 25.91
C VAL A 39 8.26 -10.05 27.29
N PRO A 40 8.82 -9.32 28.29
CA PRO A 40 8.15 -9.19 29.57
C PRO A 40 6.71 -8.79 29.28
N ALA A 41 5.75 -9.47 29.93
CA ALA A 41 4.35 -9.08 29.84
C ALA A 41 4.29 -7.55 29.96
N PRO A 42 3.54 -6.84 29.10
CA PRO A 42 3.39 -5.41 29.25
C PRO A 42 3.03 -5.17 30.71
N PRO A 43 3.72 -4.23 31.40
CA PRO A 43 3.40 -3.95 32.79
C PRO A 43 1.87 -3.79 32.87
N PRO A 44 1.21 -4.37 33.89
CA PRO A 44 -0.22 -4.20 34.03
C PRO A 44 -0.50 -2.71 33.85
N LEU A 45 -1.41 -2.40 32.93
CA LEU A 45 -1.82 -1.03 32.65
C LEU A 45 -2.01 -0.39 34.01
N THR A 46 -1.03 0.43 34.42
CA THR A 46 -1.09 1.05 35.72
C THR A 46 -2.25 1.99 35.54
N THR A 47 -3.41 1.63 36.10
CA THR A 47 -4.50 2.55 36.31
C THR A 47 -3.81 3.78 36.85
N ILE A 48 -3.81 4.86 36.07
CA ILE A 48 -3.15 6.09 36.46
C ILE A 48 -3.80 6.41 37.80
N ALA A 49 -3.08 6.16 38.90
CA ALA A 49 -3.56 6.51 40.21
C ALA A 49 -3.86 7.98 40.09
N THR A 50 -5.12 8.35 40.28
CA THR A 50 -5.56 9.74 40.28
C THR A 50 -4.66 10.42 41.30
N ALA A 51 -3.62 11.10 40.83
CA ALA A 51 -2.77 11.92 41.68
C ALA A 51 -3.75 12.80 42.45
N GLY A 52 -3.72 12.72 43.79
CA GLY A 52 -4.74 13.21 44.72
C GLY A 52 -5.00 14.72 44.66
N GLY A 53 -5.41 15.20 43.49
CA GLY A 53 -5.89 16.53 43.21
C GLY A 53 -7.40 16.55 43.39
N LYS A 54 -7.89 17.65 43.96
CA LYS A 54 -9.31 17.92 44.11
C LYS A 54 -9.99 17.77 42.74
N PRO A 55 -11.02 16.91 42.60
CA PRO A 55 -11.77 16.84 41.36
C PRO A 55 -12.40 18.20 41.10
N TYR A 56 -11.91 18.91 40.08
CA TYR A 56 -12.60 20.07 39.55
C TYR A 56 -13.68 19.52 38.61
N PRO A 57 -14.97 19.65 38.96
CA PRO A 57 -16.03 19.14 38.11
C PRO A 57 -16.05 19.96 36.81
N ILE A 58 -15.59 19.36 35.71
CA ILE A 58 -15.86 19.88 34.37
C ILE A 58 -17.30 19.47 34.01
N ASN A 59 -18.09 20.37 33.41
CA ASN A 59 -19.39 19.98 32.89
C ASN A 59 -19.23 19.09 31.64
N LEU A 60 -20.19 18.20 31.37
CA LEU A 60 -20.16 17.29 30.21
C LEU A 60 -19.92 18.02 28.86
N PRO A 61 -20.59 19.14 28.54
CA PRO A 61 -20.30 19.89 27.30
C PRO A 61 -18.84 20.35 27.19
N THR A 62 -18.22 20.73 28.32
CA THR A 62 -16.82 21.12 28.40
C THR A 62 -15.90 19.91 28.24
N ALA A 63 -16.23 18.78 28.84
CA ALA A 63 -15.50 17.52 28.65
C ALA A 63 -15.50 17.09 27.17
N MET A 64 -16.66 17.09 26.51
CA MET A 64 -16.78 16.79 25.08
C MET A 64 -15.98 17.74 24.20
N LYS A 65 -16.05 19.05 24.48
CA LYS A 65 -15.30 20.07 23.72
C LYS A 65 -13.79 19.87 23.85
N LEU A 66 -13.29 19.58 25.06
CA LEU A 66 -11.86 19.35 25.30
C LEU A 66 -11.39 18.04 24.65
N GLY A 67 -12.18 16.98 24.74
CA GLY A 67 -11.83 15.67 24.19
C GLY A 67 -11.82 15.64 22.67
N ASN A 68 -12.79 16.27 21.99
CA ASN A 68 -12.87 16.29 20.53
C ASN A 68 -11.72 17.08 19.86
N VAL A 69 -11.26 18.19 20.46
CA VAL A 69 -10.29 19.10 19.82
C VAL A 69 -8.89 18.51 19.66
N ARG A 70 -8.46 17.59 20.54
CA ARG A 70 -7.09 17.03 20.53
C ARG A 70 -7.06 15.50 20.58
N ASN A 71 -8.14 14.84 20.20
CA ASN A 71 -8.18 13.39 20.21
C ASN A 71 -7.17 12.78 19.21
N LEU A 72 -6.43 11.75 19.63
CA LEU A 72 -5.43 11.09 18.79
C LEU A 72 -6.07 10.26 17.67
N ASP A 73 -7.22 9.64 17.91
CA ASP A 73 -7.93 8.80 16.94
C ASP A 73 -8.49 9.64 15.79
N ILE A 74 -9.04 10.82 16.10
CA ILE A 74 -9.50 11.78 15.08
C ILE A 74 -8.30 12.27 14.25
N GLN A 75 -7.17 12.57 14.89
CA GLN A 75 -5.95 12.96 14.19
C GLN A 75 -5.45 11.83 13.29
N LEU A 76 -5.44 10.59 13.77
CA LEU A 76 -5.05 9.42 12.99
C LEU A 76 -5.97 9.23 11.78
N ALA A 77 -7.29 9.28 11.96
CA ALA A 77 -8.26 9.20 10.88
C ALA A 77 -8.05 10.33 9.85
N THR A 78 -7.76 11.55 10.32
CA THR A 78 -7.45 12.70 9.45
C THR A 78 -6.17 12.48 8.64
N ARG A 79 -5.12 11.88 9.24
CA ARG A 79 -3.91 11.51 8.51
C ARG A 79 -4.16 10.44 7.46
N GLN A 80 -5.02 9.46 7.75
CA GLN A 80 -5.43 8.45 6.77
C GLN A 80 -6.23 9.06 5.62
N LEU A 81 -7.06 10.07 5.89
CA LEU A 81 -7.72 10.84 4.83
C LEU A 81 -6.71 11.60 3.96
N GLN A 82 -5.70 12.24 4.58
CA GLN A 82 -4.64 12.93 3.84
C GLN A 82 -3.83 11.97 2.97
N SER A 83 -3.48 10.78 3.46
CA SER A 83 -2.78 9.78 2.66
C SER A 83 -3.63 9.27 1.49
N ALA A 84 -4.93 9.02 1.70
CA ALA A 84 -5.85 8.65 0.63
C ALA A 84 -5.99 9.77 -0.42
N ALA A 85 -6.00 11.04 0.00
CA ALA A 85 -6.02 12.18 -0.92
C ALA A 85 -4.74 12.27 -1.76
N ALA A 86 -3.57 12.00 -1.16
CA ALA A 86 -2.30 11.93 -1.88
C ALA A 86 -2.28 10.76 -2.90
N GLN A 87 -2.83 9.60 -2.53
CA GLN A 87 -2.99 8.47 -3.46
C GLN A 87 -3.89 8.82 -4.64
N LEU A 88 -5.01 9.54 -4.40
CA LEU A 88 -5.86 10.04 -5.48
C LEU A 88 -5.12 11.03 -6.41
N GLN A 89 -4.27 11.89 -5.86
CA GLN A 89 -3.45 12.78 -6.68
C GLN A 89 -2.47 11.99 -7.55
N GLY A 90 -1.80 10.99 -6.98
CA GLY A 90 -0.95 10.05 -7.74
C GLY A 90 -1.72 9.32 -8.85
N ALA A 91 -2.92 8.83 -8.55
CA ALA A 91 -3.77 8.15 -9.52
C ALA A 91 -4.17 9.04 -10.72
N ARG A 92 -4.31 10.35 -10.52
CA ARG A 92 -4.64 11.32 -11.59
C ARG A 92 -3.48 11.58 -12.55
N VAL A 93 -2.25 11.26 -12.16
CA VAL A 93 -1.04 11.48 -12.96
C VAL A 93 -0.43 10.20 -13.51
N LEU A 94 -1.10 9.05 -13.35
CA LEU A 94 -0.63 7.76 -13.89
C LEU A 94 -0.49 7.72 -15.42
N TRP A 95 -1.12 8.65 -16.13
CA TRP A 95 -0.99 8.76 -17.59
C TRP A 95 0.30 9.48 -18.03
N LEU A 96 1.03 10.13 -17.12
CA LEU A 96 2.28 10.81 -17.43
C LEU A 96 3.44 9.83 -17.53
N PRO A 97 4.40 10.06 -18.45
CA PRO A 97 5.66 9.31 -18.47
C PRO A 97 6.45 9.54 -17.17
N ASN A 98 7.15 8.50 -16.71
CA ASN A 98 8.20 8.66 -15.73
C ASN A 98 9.43 9.29 -16.40
N LEU A 99 10.17 10.12 -15.67
CA LEU A 99 11.41 10.72 -16.15
C LEU A 99 12.58 10.12 -15.39
N PHE A 100 13.52 9.54 -16.12
CA PHE A 100 14.78 9.06 -15.57
C PHE A 100 15.91 9.99 -15.98
N PHE A 101 16.83 10.24 -15.05
CA PHE A 101 18.06 10.96 -15.29
C PHE A 101 19.15 10.26 -14.49
N GLY A 102 20.35 10.22 -15.04
CA GLY A 102 21.44 9.50 -14.42
C GLY A 102 22.78 9.83 -15.04
N VAL A 103 23.81 9.46 -14.30
CA VAL A 103 25.19 9.49 -14.75
C VAL A 103 25.77 8.10 -14.52
N ASP A 104 26.64 7.67 -15.43
CA ASP A 104 27.35 6.40 -15.32
C ASP A 104 28.82 6.64 -15.61
N TYR A 105 29.69 5.99 -14.83
CA TYR A 105 31.11 5.94 -15.11
C TYR A 105 31.53 4.49 -15.15
N ASN A 106 32.01 4.07 -16.31
CA ASN A 106 32.35 2.70 -16.58
C ASN A 106 33.84 2.64 -16.93
N ARG A 107 34.64 2.01 -16.06
CA ARG A 107 36.06 1.76 -16.28
C ARG A 107 36.31 0.26 -16.32
N HIS A 108 37.00 -0.20 -17.36
CA HIS A 108 37.47 -1.56 -17.51
C HIS A 108 38.96 -1.55 -17.78
N ASP A 109 39.68 -2.37 -17.02
CA ASP A 109 41.09 -2.65 -17.19
C ASP A 109 41.26 -4.18 -17.21
N GLY A 110 41.99 -4.71 -18.20
CA GLY A 110 42.31 -6.14 -18.31
C GLY A 110 41.89 -6.78 -19.63
N PRO A 111 42.03 -8.11 -19.74
CA PRO A 111 41.79 -8.83 -20.99
C PRO A 111 40.30 -8.81 -21.39
N ILE A 112 40.02 -8.35 -22.61
CA ILE A 112 38.70 -8.39 -23.25
C ILE A 112 38.77 -9.30 -24.47
N GLN A 113 37.80 -10.20 -24.60
CA GLN A 113 37.65 -11.01 -25.80
C GLN A 113 36.96 -10.20 -26.91
N GLN A 114 37.63 -10.08 -28.05
CA GLN A 114 37.08 -9.45 -29.23
C GLN A 114 36.15 -10.43 -29.99
N ILE A 115 35.18 -9.90 -30.73
CA ILE A 115 34.16 -10.72 -31.44
C ILE A 115 34.80 -11.67 -32.46
N ASP A 116 35.94 -11.28 -33.05
CA ASP A 116 36.76 -12.04 -33.99
C ASP A 116 37.70 -13.06 -33.32
N GLY A 117 37.64 -13.20 -32.00
CA GLY A 117 38.33 -14.26 -31.24
C GLY A 117 39.59 -13.88 -30.45
N PRO A 118 40.42 -12.87 -30.80
CA PRO A 118 41.61 -12.56 -30.02
C PRO A 118 41.22 -11.96 -28.65
N VAL A 119 42.01 -12.29 -27.63
CA VAL A 119 41.94 -11.67 -26.31
C VAL A 119 42.98 -10.56 -26.27
N ILE A 120 42.53 -9.32 -26.09
CA ILE A 120 43.38 -8.14 -26.02
C ILE A 120 43.36 -7.58 -24.60
N ASP A 121 44.50 -7.09 -24.12
CA ASP A 121 44.52 -6.30 -22.88
C ASP A 121 44.00 -4.90 -23.20
N ALA A 122 42.92 -4.48 -22.52
CA ALA A 122 42.23 -3.24 -22.81
C ALA A 122 42.05 -2.41 -21.53
N SER A 123 42.43 -1.13 -21.62
CA SER A 123 42.12 -0.11 -20.62
C SER A 123 41.20 0.92 -21.27
N ARG A 124 39.94 0.96 -20.84
CA ARG A 124 38.93 1.91 -21.35
C ARG A 124 38.13 2.51 -20.22
N SER A 125 37.77 3.78 -20.37
CA SER A 125 36.82 4.45 -19.51
C SER A 125 35.79 5.21 -20.34
N SER A 126 34.54 5.16 -19.92
CA SER A 126 33.46 5.95 -20.48
C SER A 126 32.68 6.64 -19.37
N PHE A 127 32.26 7.86 -19.64
CA PHE A 127 31.39 8.64 -18.78
C PHE A 127 30.13 8.98 -19.57
N MET A 128 28.97 8.66 -19.00
CA MET A 128 27.68 8.88 -19.61
C MET A 128 26.86 9.79 -18.71
N VAL A 129 26.17 10.75 -19.33
CA VAL A 129 25.16 11.60 -18.72
C VAL A 129 23.96 11.52 -19.63
N GLY A 130 22.80 11.25 -19.08
CA GLY A 130 21.58 11.18 -19.87
C GLY A 130 20.33 11.24 -19.04
N GLY A 131 19.23 11.51 -19.72
CA GLY A 131 17.90 11.35 -19.18
C GLY A 131 16.94 10.99 -20.29
N ALA A 132 15.93 10.19 -19.96
CA ALA A 132 14.93 9.73 -20.91
C ALA A 132 13.56 9.62 -20.22
N PRO A 133 12.47 9.99 -20.91
CA PRO A 133 11.14 9.62 -20.50
C PRO A 133 10.92 8.12 -20.74
N TYR A 134 10.21 7.47 -19.82
CA TYR A 134 9.75 6.09 -19.92
C TYR A 134 8.29 6.01 -19.49
N ALA A 135 7.42 5.58 -20.41
CA ALA A 135 6.00 5.39 -20.14
C ALA A 135 5.57 3.97 -20.48
N VAL A 136 4.76 3.40 -19.59
CA VAL A 136 3.93 2.23 -19.88
C VAL A 136 2.49 2.66 -19.69
N PHE A 137 1.75 2.76 -20.79
CA PHE A 137 0.36 3.23 -20.76
C PHE A 137 -0.59 2.09 -20.43
N ALA A 138 -0.84 1.86 -19.14
CA ALA A 138 -1.93 1.01 -18.68
C ALA A 138 -3.26 1.78 -18.75
N ILE A 139 -3.91 1.77 -19.93
CA ILE A 139 -5.13 2.55 -20.21
C ILE A 139 -6.23 2.27 -19.17
N ALA A 140 -6.43 1.01 -18.82
CA ALA A 140 -7.43 0.61 -17.83
C ALA A 140 -7.17 1.26 -16.47
N ASP A 141 -5.93 1.18 -15.97
CA ASP A 141 -5.57 1.79 -14.69
C ASP A 141 -5.67 3.31 -14.73
N ALA A 142 -5.21 3.95 -15.81
CA ALA A 142 -5.32 5.40 -15.96
C ALA A 142 -6.77 5.92 -15.89
N ILE A 143 -7.75 5.11 -16.32
CA ILE A 143 -9.17 5.45 -16.26
C ILE A 143 -9.78 5.07 -14.91
N PHE A 144 -9.54 3.85 -14.43
CA PHE A 144 -10.28 3.30 -13.28
C PHE A 144 -9.63 3.57 -11.91
N GLN A 145 -8.29 3.65 -11.82
CA GLN A 145 -7.61 3.97 -10.55
C GLN A 145 -8.06 5.30 -9.93
N PRO A 146 -8.17 6.43 -10.66
CA PRO A 146 -8.61 7.67 -10.04
C PRO A 146 -10.08 7.62 -9.59
N LEU A 147 -10.92 6.78 -10.21
CA LEU A 147 -12.31 6.59 -9.79
C LEU A 147 -12.38 5.79 -8.49
N ALA A 148 -11.63 4.69 -8.40
CA ALA A 148 -11.51 3.89 -7.18
C ALA A 148 -10.94 4.73 -6.03
N ALA A 149 -9.86 5.48 -6.27
CA ALA A 149 -9.24 6.34 -5.25
C ALA A 149 -10.19 7.44 -4.73
N ARG A 150 -11.11 7.97 -5.56
CA ARG A 150 -12.16 8.90 -5.08
C ARG A 150 -13.11 8.22 -4.10
N GLN A 151 -13.48 6.96 -4.34
CA GLN A 151 -14.33 6.20 -3.43
C GLN A 151 -13.61 5.98 -2.10
N THR A 152 -12.31 5.66 -2.13
CA THR A 152 -11.49 5.54 -0.92
C THR A 152 -11.45 6.84 -0.12
N VAL A 153 -11.24 8.00 -0.78
CA VAL A 153 -11.26 9.31 -0.10
C VAL A 153 -12.62 9.57 0.55
N ARG A 154 -13.73 9.28 -0.13
CA ARG A 154 -15.08 9.42 0.45
C ARG A 154 -15.27 8.50 1.66
N ALA A 155 -14.80 7.26 1.59
CA ALA A 155 -14.84 6.34 2.71
C ALA A 155 -14.00 6.84 3.91
N ARG A 156 -12.80 7.38 3.66
CA ARG A 156 -11.96 7.97 4.71
C ARG A 156 -12.58 9.22 5.34
N GLN A 157 -13.29 10.03 4.55
CA GLN A 157 -14.02 11.18 5.09
C GLN A 157 -15.11 10.74 6.08
N ALA A 158 -15.85 9.67 5.76
CA ALA A 158 -16.83 9.09 6.67
C ALA A 158 -16.18 8.50 7.92
N GLN A 159 -14.98 7.90 7.81
CA GLN A 159 -14.23 7.38 8.96
C GLN A 159 -13.79 8.49 9.93
N VAL A 160 -13.42 9.68 9.44
CA VAL A 160 -13.12 10.82 10.32
C VAL A 160 -14.35 11.19 11.15
N GLN A 161 -15.53 11.22 10.53
CA GLN A 161 -16.78 11.50 11.24
C GLN A 161 -17.13 10.38 12.23
N ALA A 162 -16.92 9.12 11.86
CA ALA A 162 -17.13 7.98 12.75
C ALA A 162 -16.23 8.07 13.99
N ALA A 163 -14.92 8.32 13.80
CA ALA A 163 -13.98 8.50 14.91
C ALA A 163 -14.40 9.66 15.83
N ALA A 164 -14.86 10.79 15.27
CA ALA A 164 -15.39 11.88 16.08
C ALA A 164 -16.60 11.45 16.91
N ASN A 165 -17.56 10.74 16.31
CA ASN A 165 -18.74 10.24 17.02
C ASN A 165 -18.36 9.24 18.12
N ASP A 166 -17.47 8.29 17.83
CA ASP A 166 -17.01 7.27 18.77
C ASP A 166 -16.31 7.92 19.98
N THR A 167 -15.51 8.96 19.76
CA THR A 167 -14.86 9.70 20.86
C THR A 167 -15.88 10.45 21.73
N LEU A 168 -16.93 11.01 21.14
CA LEU A 168 -18.00 11.66 21.90
C LEU A 168 -18.77 10.65 22.76
N VAL A 169 -19.05 9.45 22.22
CA VAL A 169 -19.69 8.35 22.96
C VAL A 169 -18.79 7.83 24.08
N ALA A 170 -17.49 7.66 23.84
CA ALA A 170 -16.56 7.24 24.88
C ALA A 170 -16.46 8.26 26.01
N LEU A 171 -16.48 9.57 25.69
CA LEU A 171 -16.46 10.63 26.69
C LEU A 171 -17.74 10.71 27.52
N THR A 172 -18.92 10.46 26.93
CA THR A 172 -20.17 10.41 27.72
C THR A 172 -20.16 9.23 28.68
N GLN A 173 -19.74 8.06 28.22
CA GLN A 173 -19.65 6.86 29.04
C GLN A 173 -18.61 6.98 30.16
N ALA A 174 -17.51 7.70 29.93
CA ALA A 174 -16.50 7.94 30.96
C ALA A 174 -16.90 9.01 31.98
N TYR A 175 -17.87 9.88 31.66
CA TYR A 175 -18.32 10.95 32.53
C TYR A 175 -19.37 10.48 33.56
N PHE A 176 -20.28 9.58 33.16
CA PHE A 176 -21.34 9.03 33.99
C PHE A 176 -20.90 7.73 34.68
#